data_AF-A0A1S1RHA8-F1
#
_entry.id   AF-A0A1S1RHA8-F1
#
_cell.length_a   1.000
_cell.length_b   1.000
_cell.length_c   1.000
_cell.angle_alpha   90.00
_cell.angle_beta   90.00
_cell.angle_gamma   90.00
#
_symmetry.space_group_name_H-M   'P 1'
#
loop_
_entity.id
_entity.type
_entity.pdbx_description
1 polymer ?
#
loop_
_entity_poly.entity_id
_entity_poly.type
_entity_poly.pdbx_seq_one_letter_code
_entity_poly.pdbx_strand_id
1 'polypeptide(L)'
;MSSLLSGGHTPIRHRTVDTLAIWGDRRALAGQPPYRVEQAEDLATFTAYARLRREVFVDEQGLFSATVAGDLDEVDSDPRSIVLVARVVGGPDDGTVIGGVRLAPIWRGEDIGAWQGGRLVVAAAARGRYAGVGAALVRAACARAENEGVLRFDAAVQPDRARFFGRLGWMIAGTTTVAGRPHVLMRWPINRLAAVAASIKAPLATLLAGMRPGGPGFVGDDGAPVPGTDVVAACDAIVPSMVERDPYWAGWCGVLVNLNDLAAMGARPVGMLDAVAGPTASRVARVIGGLRAAAERYGVPILGGHTQLGVAAALSVTALGRSERPIPAGGGLPGHAVTLTADLGGDWRPGYSGRQWDSTSNRRTAELRALLDLPRRHRPCAAKDVSMVGIVGTLGMLAEASGCAAELDVAAVPRPAGATVGDWLTCFPGYAMLTADVDDRPVPAPSPATSQRCGRLLNGTGVTLRWPDGVLTPALSGHVTGLGHA
;
A
#
# COMPACT_ATOMS: atom_id res chain seq x y z
N MET A 1 19.27 45.68 -39.41
CA MET A 1 18.42 45.47 -38.22
C MET A 1 18.54 44.01 -37.81
N SER A 2 18.96 43.80 -36.56
CA SER A 2 18.98 42.59 -35.70
C SER A 2 19.42 41.25 -36.31
N SER A 3 20.54 40.61 -35.93
CA SER A 3 21.05 40.24 -34.59
C SER A 3 20.22 39.16 -33.87
N LEU A 4 20.95 38.16 -33.36
CA LEU A 4 20.61 37.15 -32.33
C LEU A 4 20.19 35.74 -32.80
N LEU A 5 21.18 34.95 -33.24
CA LEU A 5 21.22 33.51 -33.03
C LEU A 5 22.35 33.19 -32.03
N SER A 6 22.01 33.12 -30.75
CA SER A 6 22.82 32.44 -29.71
C SER A 6 21.86 31.84 -28.68
N GLY A 7 21.26 30.70 -29.04
CA GLY A 7 20.50 29.86 -28.11
C GLY A 7 21.46 29.15 -27.17
N GLY A 8 21.87 29.82 -26.09
CA GLY A 8 22.59 29.20 -24.98
C GLY A 8 21.73 28.09 -24.36
N HIS A 9 22.19 26.85 -24.46
CA HIS A 9 21.69 25.75 -23.64
C HIS A 9 21.93 26.10 -22.17
N THR A 10 20.87 26.55 -21.50
CA THR A 10 20.87 26.67 -20.04
C THR A 10 20.63 25.26 -19.50
N PRO A 11 21.57 24.66 -18.74
CA PRO A 11 21.31 23.37 -18.13
C PRO A 11 20.12 23.50 -17.18
N ILE A 12 19.14 22.61 -17.34
CA ILE A 12 18.02 22.46 -16.41
C ILE A 12 18.65 22.17 -15.04
N ARG A 13 18.65 23.17 -14.14
CA ARG A 13 19.03 22.95 -12.75
C ARG A 13 18.01 21.95 -12.18
N HIS A 14 18.46 20.73 -11.88
CA HIS A 14 17.74 19.86 -10.97
C HIS A 14 17.50 20.66 -9.69
N ARG A 15 16.23 21.03 -9.44
CA ARG A 15 15.83 21.70 -8.22
C ARG A 15 15.97 20.68 -7.10
N THR A 16 17.00 20.81 -6.28
CA THR A 16 17.16 20.02 -5.05
C THR A 16 15.92 20.22 -4.19
N VAL A 17 15.26 19.11 -3.84
CA VAL A 17 13.96 19.11 -3.16
C VAL A 17 14.16 19.09 -1.66
N ASP A 18 13.59 20.07 -0.94
CA ASP A 18 13.52 20.04 0.52
C ASP A 18 12.52 18.97 0.97
N THR A 19 13.05 17.86 1.47
CA THR A 19 12.31 16.68 1.90
C THR A 19 11.35 17.02 3.05
N LEU A 20 11.71 17.97 3.92
CA LEU A 20 10.82 18.43 4.98
C LEU A 20 9.71 19.33 4.45
N ALA A 21 10.00 20.15 3.43
CA ALA A 21 8.98 20.96 2.78
C ALA A 21 7.93 20.13 2.07
N ILE A 22 8.31 18.98 1.51
CA ILE A 22 7.39 18.10 0.79
C ILE A 22 6.69 17.11 1.74
N TRP A 23 7.40 16.55 2.72
CA TRP A 23 6.89 15.42 3.52
C TRP A 23 6.91 15.62 5.04
N GLY A 24 7.42 16.76 5.53
CA GLY A 24 7.58 17.04 6.97
C GLY A 24 6.40 17.76 7.64
N ASP A 25 6.58 18.04 8.93
CA ASP A 25 5.63 18.78 9.78
C ASP A 25 5.56 20.27 9.39
N ARG A 26 4.36 20.76 9.08
CA ARG A 26 4.07 22.17 8.73
C ARG A 26 4.55 23.17 9.78
N ARG A 27 4.65 22.78 11.05
CA ARG A 27 5.14 23.67 12.13
C ARG A 27 6.65 23.93 12.06
N ALA A 28 7.44 22.96 11.57
CA ALA A 28 8.89 23.15 11.40
C ALA A 28 9.19 24.09 10.23
N LEU A 29 8.37 24.05 9.17
CA LEU A 29 8.50 24.91 7.98
C LEU A 29 8.13 26.37 8.25
N ALA A 30 7.15 26.61 9.14
CA ALA A 30 6.74 27.97 9.51
C ALA A 30 7.86 28.79 10.18
N GLY A 31 8.88 28.12 10.74
CA GLY A 31 10.03 28.76 11.38
C GLY A 31 11.19 29.12 10.47
N GLN A 32 11.12 28.83 9.15
CA GLN A 32 12.20 29.02 8.17
C GLN A 32 13.59 28.71 8.75
N PRO A 33 13.87 27.45 9.13
CA PRO A 33 15.14 27.09 9.71
C PRO A 33 16.29 27.47 8.76
N PRO A 34 17.46 27.92 9.28
CA PRO A 34 18.62 28.26 8.45
C PRO A 34 19.36 27.02 7.92
N TYR A 35 18.61 25.96 7.63
CA TYR A 35 19.03 24.72 7.02
C TYR A 35 17.84 24.05 6.31
N ARG A 36 18.13 23.23 5.30
CA ARG A 36 17.15 22.37 4.61
C ARG A 36 17.57 20.91 4.72
N VAL A 37 16.62 19.99 4.66
CA VAL A 37 16.92 18.56 4.58
C VAL A 37 16.72 18.08 3.14
N GLU A 38 17.75 17.47 2.58
CA GLU A 38 17.77 16.98 1.20
C GLU A 38 18.36 15.57 1.15
N GLN A 39 18.02 14.81 0.10
CA GLN A 39 18.65 13.54 -0.19
C GLN A 39 20.05 13.77 -0.75
N ALA A 40 21.02 12.97 -0.32
CA ALA A 40 22.35 12.96 -0.91
C ALA A 40 22.30 12.31 -2.31
N GLU A 41 22.73 13.05 -3.33
CA GLU A 41 22.72 12.61 -4.73
C GLU A 41 24.14 12.59 -5.34
N ASP A 42 25.12 13.19 -4.68
CA ASP A 42 26.49 13.33 -5.18
C ASP A 42 27.55 12.82 -4.19
N LEU A 43 28.71 12.47 -4.75
CA LEU A 43 29.84 11.92 -4.00
C LEU A 43 30.35 12.88 -2.92
N ALA A 44 30.29 14.18 -3.16
CA ALA A 44 30.73 15.20 -2.19
C ALA A 44 29.85 15.18 -0.93
N THR A 45 28.55 15.04 -1.10
CA THR A 45 27.57 14.97 -0.01
C THR A 45 27.67 13.65 0.75
N PHE A 46 27.82 12.52 0.05
CA PHE A 46 28.11 11.25 0.70
C PHE A 46 29.41 11.28 1.50
N THR A 47 30.47 11.90 0.95
CA THR A 47 31.76 12.05 1.63
C THR A 47 31.64 12.94 2.87
N ALA A 48 30.91 14.05 2.78
CA ALA A 48 30.66 14.94 3.91
C ALA A 48 29.88 14.23 5.03
N TYR A 49 28.86 13.44 4.68
CA TYR A 49 28.11 12.64 5.65
C TYR A 49 28.98 11.55 6.30
N ALA A 50 29.78 10.82 5.52
CA ALA A 50 30.70 9.79 6.04
C ALA A 50 31.74 10.41 7.00
N ARG A 51 32.26 11.60 6.67
CA ARG A 51 33.15 12.35 7.56
C ARG A 51 32.49 12.68 8.90
N LEU A 52 31.27 13.21 8.88
CA LEU A 52 30.52 13.52 10.11
C LEU A 52 30.29 12.27 10.97
N ARG A 53 29.94 11.15 10.34
CA ARG A 53 29.75 9.87 11.04
C ARG A 53 31.03 9.41 11.74
N ARG A 54 32.18 9.51 11.06
CA ARG A 54 33.48 9.18 11.66
C ARG A 54 33.79 10.08 12.84
N GLU A 55 33.70 11.40 12.65
CA GLU A 55 33.99 12.39 13.70
C GLU A 55 33.14 12.13 14.96
N VAL A 56 31.86 11.77 14.81
CA VAL A 56 30.96 11.58 15.95
C VAL A 56 31.00 10.16 16.51
N PHE A 57 30.89 9.13 15.68
CA PHE A 57 30.76 7.75 16.17
C PHE A 57 32.11 7.10 16.48
N VAL A 58 33.17 7.45 15.75
CA VAL A 58 34.51 6.91 15.99
C VAL A 58 35.27 7.82 16.94
N ASP A 59 35.46 9.09 16.59
CA ASP A 59 36.39 9.97 17.31
C ASP A 59 35.78 10.51 18.62
N GLU A 60 34.53 10.99 18.62
CA GLU A 60 33.86 11.53 19.81
C GLU A 60 33.33 10.43 20.76
N GLN A 61 32.62 9.43 20.24
CA GLN A 61 31.91 8.44 21.06
C GLN A 61 32.68 7.12 21.29
N GLY A 62 33.72 6.86 20.50
CA GLY A 62 34.45 5.59 20.52
C GLY A 62 33.56 4.36 20.28
N LEU A 63 32.44 4.53 19.57
CA LEU A 63 31.43 3.48 19.36
C LEU A 63 31.94 2.40 18.39
N PHE A 64 32.80 2.78 17.46
CA PHE A 64 33.42 1.87 16.49
C PHE A 64 34.95 1.96 16.55
N SER A 65 35.63 0.97 15.96
CA SER A 65 37.09 0.93 15.90
C SER A 65 37.67 2.09 15.08
N ALA A 66 38.88 2.55 15.43
CA ALA A 66 39.59 3.59 14.68
C ALA A 66 40.20 3.13 13.34
N THR A 67 39.73 2.02 12.78
CA THR A 67 40.19 1.47 11.49
C THR A 67 39.80 2.38 10.32
N VAL A 68 40.35 2.11 9.14
CA VAL A 68 39.99 2.84 7.91
C VAL A 68 38.50 2.71 7.60
N ALA A 69 37.93 1.51 7.82
CA ALA A 69 36.50 1.25 7.65
C ALA A 69 35.64 1.97 8.70
N GLY A 70 36.13 2.14 9.93
CA GLY A 70 35.47 2.94 10.96
C GLY A 70 34.05 2.46 11.27
N ASP A 71 33.06 3.30 10.99
CA ASP A 71 31.62 3.03 11.17
C ASP A 71 30.89 2.53 9.92
N LEU A 72 31.60 2.43 8.78
CA LEU A 72 31.05 1.96 7.52
C LEU A 72 30.64 0.49 7.64
N ASP A 73 29.51 0.17 7.04
CA ASP A 73 29.01 -1.19 6.94
C ASP A 73 28.50 -1.47 5.53
N GLU A 74 28.13 -2.71 5.27
CA GLU A 74 27.73 -3.12 3.94
C GLU A 74 26.43 -2.44 3.46
N VAL A 75 25.62 -1.88 4.37
CA VAL A 75 24.40 -1.11 4.04
C VAL A 75 24.75 0.22 3.37
N ASP A 76 25.99 0.72 3.56
CA ASP A 76 26.50 1.88 2.82
C ASP A 76 26.69 1.61 1.32
N SER A 77 26.77 0.32 0.94
CA SER A 77 26.90 -0.11 -0.47
C SER A 77 25.59 -0.64 -1.07
N ASP A 78 24.51 -0.75 -0.30
CA ASP A 78 23.21 -1.18 -0.81
C ASP A 78 22.59 -0.06 -1.67
N PRO A 79 22.25 -0.30 -2.94
CA PRO A 79 21.68 0.72 -3.82
C PRO A 79 20.30 1.24 -3.35
N ARG A 80 19.63 0.53 -2.44
CA ARG A 80 18.36 0.95 -1.82
C ARG A 80 18.58 1.86 -0.61
N SER A 81 19.82 2.02 -0.17
CA SER A 81 20.19 2.88 0.95
C SER A 81 19.97 4.34 0.58
N ILE A 82 19.26 5.07 1.44
CA ILE A 82 18.94 6.48 1.28
C ILE A 82 19.63 7.26 2.38
N VAL A 83 20.39 8.28 1.98
CA VAL A 83 21.01 9.22 2.92
C VAL A 83 20.31 10.56 2.79
N LEU A 84 19.79 11.07 3.91
CA LEU A 84 19.28 12.43 4.02
C LEU A 84 20.28 13.26 4.81
N VAL A 85 20.57 14.47 4.34
CA VAL A 85 21.49 15.41 4.98
C VAL A 85 20.79 16.72 5.31
N ALA A 86 21.20 17.35 6.40
CA ALA A 86 20.83 18.72 6.73
C ALA A 86 21.93 19.65 6.24
N ARG A 87 21.57 20.60 5.36
CA ARG A 87 22.50 21.56 4.76
C ARG A 87 22.13 22.97 5.17
N VAL A 88 23.11 23.76 5.62
CA VAL A 88 22.92 25.17 5.97
C VAL A 88 22.43 25.95 4.74
N VAL A 89 21.49 26.86 4.97
CA VAL A 89 20.96 27.77 3.95
C VAL A 89 21.21 29.20 4.40
N GLY A 90 21.99 29.93 3.60
CA GLY A 90 22.33 31.32 3.83
C GLY A 90 23.45 31.53 4.86
N GLY A 91 24.06 32.71 4.80
CA GLY A 91 25.17 33.08 5.68
C GLY A 91 26.53 32.50 5.24
N PRO A 92 27.56 32.61 6.10
CA PRO A 92 28.94 32.26 5.74
C PRO A 92 29.19 30.75 5.60
N ASP A 93 28.32 29.92 6.21
CA ASP A 93 28.42 28.46 6.16
C ASP A 93 27.47 27.84 5.14
N ASP A 94 26.90 28.65 4.23
CA ASP A 94 25.94 28.19 3.22
C ASP A 94 26.47 26.98 2.44
N GLY A 95 25.60 25.98 2.27
CA GLY A 95 25.97 24.75 1.58
C GLY A 95 26.68 23.71 2.45
N THR A 96 27.05 24.02 3.70
CA THR A 96 27.72 23.07 4.60
C THR A 96 26.74 21.99 5.08
N VAL A 97 27.15 20.72 5.01
CA VAL A 97 26.41 19.61 5.62
C VAL A 97 26.68 19.59 7.12
N ILE A 98 25.63 19.70 7.92
CA ILE A 98 25.70 19.82 9.39
C ILE A 98 25.06 18.63 10.13
N GLY A 99 24.48 17.69 9.40
CA GLY A 99 23.96 16.45 9.95
C GLY A 99 23.47 15.52 8.84
N GLY A 100 23.17 14.28 9.20
CA GLY A 100 22.57 13.34 8.27
C GLY A 100 21.99 12.11 8.96
N VAL A 101 21.25 11.32 8.21
CA VAL A 101 20.65 10.05 8.62
C VAL A 101 20.57 9.11 7.43
N ARG A 102 20.76 7.82 7.67
CA ARG A 102 20.62 6.75 6.68
C ARG A 102 19.36 5.95 6.93
N LEU A 103 18.70 5.54 5.86
CA LEU A 103 17.60 4.59 5.86
C LEU A 103 17.89 3.49 4.85
N ALA A 104 17.56 2.25 5.18
CA ALA A 104 17.70 1.13 4.24
C ALA A 104 16.80 -0.04 4.63
N PRO A 105 16.51 -0.98 3.71
CA PRO A 105 15.90 -2.25 4.06
C PRO A 105 16.68 -3.00 5.14
N ILE A 106 15.97 -3.70 6.04
CA ILE A 106 16.58 -4.50 7.11
C ILE A 106 17.36 -5.69 6.53
N TRP A 107 16.87 -6.25 5.41
CA TRP A 107 17.44 -7.45 4.79
C TRP A 107 18.08 -7.17 3.43
N ARG A 108 19.15 -7.91 3.12
CA ARG A 108 19.86 -7.86 1.82
C ARG A 108 19.05 -8.39 0.64
N GLY A 109 18.09 -9.28 0.92
CA GLY A 109 17.26 -9.91 -0.10
C GLY A 109 16.20 -8.98 -0.66
N GLU A 110 15.11 -9.56 -1.13
CA GLU A 110 13.94 -8.82 -1.58
C GLU A 110 13.49 -7.78 -0.54
N ASP A 111 13.19 -6.56 -1.01
CA ASP A 111 12.58 -5.57 -0.13
C ASP A 111 11.12 -5.95 0.15
N ILE A 112 10.88 -6.32 1.40
CA ILE A 112 9.57 -6.70 1.92
C ILE A 112 8.92 -5.58 2.74
N GLY A 113 9.43 -4.34 2.66
CA GLY A 113 8.83 -3.17 3.31
C GLY A 113 9.16 -3.04 4.80
N ALA A 114 10.23 -3.68 5.29
CA ALA A 114 10.79 -3.39 6.61
C ALA A 114 12.16 -2.72 6.49
N TRP A 115 12.26 -1.50 6.99
CA TRP A 115 13.44 -0.66 6.87
C TRP A 115 13.95 -0.25 8.25
N GLN A 116 15.21 0.14 8.30
CA GLN A 116 15.87 0.66 9.50
C GLN A 116 16.40 2.06 9.25
N GLY A 117 16.12 2.97 10.19
CA GLY A 117 16.79 4.25 10.33
C GLY A 117 18.04 4.09 11.18
N GLY A 118 19.16 4.66 10.74
CA GLY A 118 20.44 4.54 11.42
C GLY A 118 21.41 5.65 11.09
N ARG A 119 22.55 5.64 11.79
CA ARG A 119 23.66 6.59 11.58
C ARG A 119 23.23 8.08 11.65
N LEU A 120 22.20 8.38 12.43
CA LEU A 120 21.77 9.76 12.70
C LEU A 120 22.89 10.53 13.39
N VAL A 121 23.41 11.55 12.72
CA VAL A 121 24.53 12.36 13.20
C VAL A 121 24.23 13.84 13.03
N VAL A 122 24.67 14.64 14.01
CA VAL A 122 24.66 16.10 13.95
C VAL A 122 26.04 16.59 14.37
N ALA A 123 26.66 17.43 13.54
CA ALA A 123 27.98 18.00 13.78
C ALA A 123 28.02 18.70 15.14
N ALA A 124 29.11 18.52 15.90
CA ALA A 124 29.23 19.10 17.24
C ALA A 124 29.04 20.62 17.23
N ALA A 125 29.65 21.32 16.27
CA ALA A 125 29.51 22.76 16.06
C ALA A 125 28.07 23.20 15.74
N ALA A 126 27.22 22.28 15.27
CA ALA A 126 25.83 22.58 14.90
C ALA A 126 24.82 22.36 16.04
N ARG A 127 25.12 21.51 17.03
CA ARG A 127 24.16 21.11 18.09
C ARG A 127 23.63 22.28 18.93
N GLY A 128 24.44 23.33 19.13
CA GLY A 128 24.06 24.56 19.83
C GLY A 128 23.69 25.73 18.92
N ARG A 129 24.12 25.69 17.65
CA ARG A 129 23.95 26.78 16.68
C ARG A 129 22.69 26.64 15.82
N TYR A 130 22.29 25.41 15.53
CA TYR A 130 21.16 25.08 14.66
C TYR A 130 20.16 24.22 15.44
N ALA A 131 19.18 24.86 16.06
CA ALA A 131 18.16 24.16 16.83
C ALA A 131 17.34 23.20 15.93
N GLY A 132 17.10 21.98 16.44
CA GLY A 132 16.15 21.05 15.84
C GLY A 132 16.67 20.18 14.69
N VAL A 133 17.93 20.29 14.25
CA VAL A 133 18.48 19.52 13.12
C VAL A 133 18.22 18.02 13.25
N GLY A 134 18.49 17.44 14.43
CA GLY A 134 18.23 16.02 14.66
C GLY A 134 16.75 15.64 14.54
N ALA A 135 15.84 16.50 15.01
CA ALA A 135 14.39 16.25 14.90
C ALA A 135 13.92 16.37 13.44
N ALA A 136 14.45 17.35 12.72
CA ALA A 136 14.24 17.55 11.29
C ALA A 136 14.66 16.31 10.48
N LEU A 137 15.88 15.79 10.73
CA LEU A 137 16.37 14.58 10.07
C LEU A 137 15.51 13.34 10.38
N VAL A 138 15.14 13.13 11.65
CA VAL A 138 14.28 11.99 12.03
C VAL A 138 12.90 12.08 11.37
N ARG A 139 12.28 13.27 11.35
CA ARG A 139 10.98 13.45 10.69
C ARG A 139 11.07 13.24 9.18
N ALA A 140 12.11 13.78 8.54
CA ALA A 140 12.36 13.57 7.12
C ALA A 140 12.58 12.08 6.79
N ALA A 141 13.31 11.36 7.65
CA ALA A 141 13.50 9.93 7.54
C ALA A 141 12.17 9.17 7.63
N CYS A 142 11.34 9.44 8.65
CA CYS A 142 10.03 8.78 8.79
C CYS A 142 9.16 9.00 7.55
N ALA A 143 9.09 10.25 7.08
CA ALA A 143 8.26 10.58 5.93
C ALA A 143 8.81 9.99 4.62
N ARG A 144 10.14 9.93 4.46
CA ARG A 144 10.77 9.23 3.34
C ARG A 144 10.45 7.73 3.36
N ALA A 145 10.58 7.06 4.51
CA ALA A 145 10.25 5.65 4.65
C ALA A 145 8.79 5.38 4.26
N GLU A 146 7.86 6.19 4.75
CA GLU A 146 6.45 6.09 4.36
C GLU A 146 6.24 6.30 2.85
N ASN A 147 6.97 7.21 2.21
CA ASN A 147 6.91 7.43 0.76
C ASN A 147 7.46 6.23 -0.04
N GLU A 148 8.48 5.53 0.47
CA GLU A 148 9.04 4.32 -0.14
C GLU A 148 8.16 3.07 0.05
N GLY A 149 6.97 3.23 0.64
CA GLY A 149 6.05 2.11 0.87
C GLY A 149 6.50 1.16 1.97
N VAL A 150 7.30 1.65 2.92
CA VAL A 150 7.68 0.91 4.13
C VAL A 150 6.45 0.71 5.01
N LEU A 151 6.35 -0.46 5.64
CA LEU A 151 5.29 -0.84 6.58
C LEU A 151 5.83 -1.15 7.99
N ARG A 152 7.14 -1.35 8.12
CA ARG A 152 7.84 -1.44 9.40
C ARG A 152 9.11 -0.60 9.35
N PHE A 153 9.22 0.39 10.23
CA PHE A 153 10.39 1.25 10.29
C PHE A 153 10.97 1.28 11.71
N ASP A 154 12.15 0.68 11.86
CA ASP A 154 12.81 0.47 13.14
C ASP A 154 14.08 1.32 13.26
N ALA A 155 14.54 1.57 14.49
CA ALA A 155 15.81 2.22 14.76
C ALA A 155 16.43 1.64 16.04
N ALA A 156 17.74 1.42 16.02
CA ALA A 156 18.51 1.13 17.23
C ALA A 156 19.01 2.45 17.82
N VAL A 157 18.44 2.84 18.96
CA VAL A 157 18.63 4.16 19.57
C VAL A 157 19.43 4.03 20.86
N GLN A 158 20.45 4.86 21.06
CA GLN A 158 21.20 4.88 22.32
C GLN A 158 20.24 5.21 23.50
N PRO A 159 20.39 4.58 24.68
CA PRO A 159 19.42 4.72 25.78
C PRO A 159 19.12 6.16 26.20
N ASP A 160 20.13 7.04 26.19
CA ASP A 160 20.01 8.46 26.52
C ASP A 160 19.21 9.28 25.48
N ARG A 161 19.07 8.76 24.26
CA ARG A 161 18.30 9.37 23.16
C ARG A 161 16.89 8.83 23.03
N ALA A 162 16.52 7.76 23.73
CA ALA A 162 15.18 7.15 23.63
C ALA A 162 14.05 8.15 23.91
N ARG A 163 14.21 9.02 24.94
CA ARG A 163 13.21 10.06 25.27
C ARG A 163 13.06 11.11 24.17
N PHE A 164 14.12 11.41 23.43
CA PHE A 164 14.06 12.32 22.28
C PHE A 164 13.21 11.73 21.16
N PHE A 165 13.45 10.46 20.78
CA PHE A 165 12.65 9.75 19.79
C PHE A 165 11.19 9.57 20.23
N GLY A 166 10.95 9.28 21.51
CA GLY A 166 9.60 9.19 22.08
C GLY A 166 8.78 10.48 21.91
N ARG A 167 9.41 11.66 22.11
CA ARG A 167 8.76 12.96 21.86
C ARG A 167 8.43 13.21 20.38
N LEU A 168 9.07 12.50 19.47
CA LEU A 168 8.79 12.58 18.03
C LEU A 168 7.70 11.58 17.59
N GLY A 169 7.27 10.66 18.47
CA GLY A 169 6.23 9.67 18.20
C GLY A 169 6.72 8.23 18.04
N TRP A 170 8.03 7.97 18.23
CA TRP A 170 8.57 6.61 18.20
C TRP A 170 8.22 5.83 19.46
N MET A 171 7.91 4.55 19.29
CA MET A 171 7.54 3.63 20.38
C MET A 171 8.71 2.69 20.72
N ILE A 172 8.85 2.31 21.99
CA ILE A 172 9.83 1.28 22.37
C ILE A 172 9.29 -0.08 21.91
N ALA A 173 10.09 -0.79 21.11
CA ALA A 173 9.78 -2.13 20.61
C ALA A 173 10.59 -3.23 21.30
N GLY A 174 11.69 -2.87 21.98
CA GLY A 174 12.50 -3.81 22.75
C GLY A 174 13.90 -3.28 23.06
N THR A 175 14.81 -4.19 23.36
CA THR A 175 16.23 -3.91 23.57
C THR A 175 17.07 -4.57 22.49
N THR A 176 18.19 -3.95 22.14
CA THR A 176 19.14 -4.51 21.16
C THR A 176 20.57 -4.11 21.51
N THR A 177 21.54 -4.57 20.74
CA THR A 177 22.96 -4.24 20.92
C THR A 177 23.54 -3.81 19.57
N VAL A 178 24.28 -2.70 19.56
CA VAL A 178 25.00 -2.22 18.38
C VAL A 178 26.44 -2.00 18.78
N ALA A 179 27.38 -2.59 18.04
CA ALA A 179 28.82 -2.54 18.32
C ALA A 179 29.17 -2.90 19.79
N GLY A 180 28.51 -3.94 20.32
CA GLY A 180 28.70 -4.39 21.71
C GLY A 180 28.11 -3.47 22.78
N ARG A 181 27.42 -2.38 22.41
CA ARG A 181 26.80 -1.44 23.37
C ARG A 181 25.27 -1.59 23.43
N PRO A 182 24.65 -1.50 24.62
CA PRO A 182 23.20 -1.52 24.78
C PRO A 182 22.51 -0.41 24.01
N HIS A 183 21.43 -0.75 23.30
CA HIS A 183 20.55 0.16 22.59
C HIS A 183 19.08 -0.21 22.87
N VAL A 184 18.19 0.75 22.69
CA VAL A 184 16.75 0.58 22.69
C VAL A 184 16.30 0.39 21.24
N LEU A 185 15.62 -0.71 20.95
CA LEU A 185 14.94 -0.89 19.67
C LEU A 185 13.67 -0.05 19.72
N MET A 186 13.56 0.92 18.81
CA MET A 186 12.40 1.79 18.69
C MET A 186 11.74 1.61 17.32
N ARG A 187 10.42 1.81 17.25
CA ARG A 187 9.61 1.66 16.04
C ARG A 187 8.80 2.91 15.76
N TRP A 188 8.79 3.34 14.50
CA TRP A 188 7.89 4.36 14.01
C TRP A 188 6.53 3.74 13.67
N PRO A 189 5.41 4.28 14.18
CA PRO A 189 4.08 3.80 13.82
C PRO A 189 3.75 4.18 12.37
N ILE A 190 3.58 3.18 11.50
CA ILE A 190 3.11 3.38 10.13
C ILE A 190 1.67 2.92 10.04
N ASN A 191 0.76 3.88 9.80
CA ASN A 191 -0.69 3.63 9.83
C ASN A 191 -1.31 3.53 8.43
N ARG A 192 -0.50 3.40 7.37
CA ARG A 192 -0.96 3.37 5.97
C ARG A 192 -2.12 2.39 5.75
N LEU A 193 -1.99 1.16 6.24
CA LEU A 193 -2.99 0.09 6.07
C LEU A 193 -4.31 0.42 6.79
N ALA A 194 -4.21 0.80 8.07
CA ALA A 194 -5.38 1.18 8.88
C ALA A 194 -6.08 2.43 8.33
N ALA A 195 -5.32 3.41 7.85
CA ALA A 195 -5.87 4.65 7.29
C ALA A 195 -6.70 4.39 6.01
N VAL A 196 -6.23 3.51 5.12
CA VAL A 196 -6.98 3.11 3.92
C VAL A 196 -8.29 2.44 4.30
N ALA A 197 -8.24 1.42 5.18
CA ALA A 197 -9.43 0.70 5.64
C ALA A 197 -10.45 1.64 6.31
N ALA A 198 -9.99 2.51 7.21
CA ALA A 198 -10.85 3.45 7.93
C ALA A 198 -11.50 4.49 7.01
N SER A 199 -10.80 4.93 5.97
CA SER A 199 -11.32 5.95 5.04
C SER A 199 -12.45 5.48 4.12
N ILE A 200 -12.56 4.16 3.91
CA ILE A 200 -13.50 3.57 2.93
C ILE A 200 -14.65 2.82 3.62
N LYS A 201 -14.36 1.98 4.63
CA LYS A 201 -15.32 0.98 5.11
C LYS A 201 -15.81 1.19 6.55
N ALA A 202 -15.09 1.95 7.39
CA ALA A 202 -15.47 2.15 8.80
C ALA A 202 -16.89 2.71 9.04
N PRO A 203 -17.47 3.57 8.18
CA PRO A 203 -18.83 4.07 8.39
C PRO A 203 -19.94 3.04 8.12
N LEU A 204 -19.63 1.91 7.46
CA LEU A 204 -20.66 1.01 6.92
C LEU A 204 -21.57 0.42 7.98
N ALA A 205 -21.03 -0.10 9.08
CA ALA A 205 -21.85 -0.66 10.17
C ALA A 205 -22.92 0.30 10.66
N THR A 206 -22.56 1.58 10.85
CA THR A 206 -23.48 2.61 11.31
C THR A 206 -24.52 2.95 10.25
N LEU A 207 -24.11 3.10 8.99
CA LEU A 207 -25.01 3.45 7.88
C LEU A 207 -26.00 2.33 7.55
N LEU A 208 -25.60 1.08 7.73
CA LEU A 208 -26.40 -0.11 7.43
C LEU A 208 -27.07 -0.69 8.67
N ALA A 209 -27.01 0.00 9.81
CA ALA A 209 -27.62 -0.43 11.05
C ALA A 209 -29.13 -0.70 10.86
N GLY A 210 -29.59 -1.88 11.30
CA GLY A 210 -30.97 -2.33 11.11
C GLY A 210 -31.24 -3.08 9.80
N MET A 211 -30.26 -3.13 8.89
CA MET A 211 -30.28 -4.00 7.72
C MET A 211 -29.30 -5.17 7.92
N ARG A 212 -29.55 -6.29 7.23
CA ARG A 212 -28.61 -7.42 7.12
C ARG A 212 -28.39 -7.75 5.65
N PRO A 213 -27.63 -6.92 4.91
CA PRO A 213 -27.32 -7.17 3.50
C PRO A 213 -26.63 -8.53 3.33
N GLY A 214 -26.84 -9.18 2.19
CA GLY A 214 -26.33 -10.53 1.91
C GLY A 214 -27.27 -11.66 2.36
N GLY A 215 -27.91 -11.51 3.53
CA GLY A 215 -28.73 -12.54 4.14
C GLY A 215 -27.92 -13.58 4.93
N PRO A 216 -28.57 -14.62 5.49
CA PRO A 216 -27.92 -15.61 6.34
C PRO A 216 -26.74 -16.30 5.64
N GLY A 217 -25.55 -16.27 6.24
CA GLY A 217 -24.34 -16.91 5.72
C GLY A 217 -23.55 -16.07 4.70
N PHE A 218 -24.02 -14.88 4.35
CA PHE A 218 -23.38 -13.99 3.36
C PHE A 218 -23.27 -12.54 3.84
N VAL A 219 -23.36 -12.29 5.16
CA VAL A 219 -23.16 -10.93 5.69
C VAL A 219 -21.70 -10.53 5.47
N GLY A 220 -21.50 -9.38 4.82
CA GLY A 220 -20.17 -8.85 4.49
C GLY A 220 -19.59 -9.32 3.15
N ASP A 221 -20.30 -10.17 2.42
CA ASP A 221 -20.06 -10.41 1.00
C ASP A 221 -20.46 -9.18 0.17
N ASP A 222 -19.73 -8.93 -0.93
CA ASP A 222 -20.04 -7.83 -1.87
C ASP A 222 -21.11 -8.23 -2.91
N GLY A 223 -21.56 -9.49 -2.86
CA GLY A 223 -22.72 -10.01 -3.57
C GLY A 223 -23.66 -10.79 -2.65
N ALA A 224 -24.84 -11.16 -3.16
CA ALA A 224 -25.84 -11.89 -2.40
C ALA A 224 -26.55 -12.94 -3.28
N PRO A 225 -26.81 -14.16 -2.76
CA PRO A 225 -27.72 -15.09 -3.42
C PRO A 225 -29.15 -14.52 -3.42
N VAL A 226 -29.80 -14.56 -4.57
CA VAL A 226 -31.19 -14.11 -4.73
C VAL A 226 -32.13 -15.21 -4.20
N PRO A 227 -33.00 -14.93 -3.21
CA PRO A 227 -33.83 -15.94 -2.57
C PRO A 227 -34.68 -16.75 -3.56
N GLY A 228 -34.68 -18.07 -3.39
CA GLY A 228 -35.49 -18.99 -4.20
C GLY A 228 -34.96 -19.25 -5.62
N THR A 229 -33.75 -18.79 -5.93
CA THR A 229 -33.12 -18.96 -7.26
C THR A 229 -31.67 -19.43 -7.12
N ASP A 230 -31.02 -19.76 -8.24
CA ASP A 230 -29.58 -19.98 -8.32
C ASP A 230 -28.80 -18.71 -8.71
N VAL A 231 -29.45 -17.54 -8.69
CA VAL A 231 -28.87 -16.26 -9.09
C VAL A 231 -28.08 -15.66 -7.93
N VAL A 232 -26.94 -15.07 -8.25
CA VAL A 232 -26.16 -14.20 -7.37
C VAL A 232 -26.16 -12.80 -7.97
N ALA A 233 -26.43 -11.79 -7.16
CA ALA A 233 -26.39 -10.40 -7.57
C ALA A 233 -25.26 -9.67 -6.84
N ALA A 234 -24.46 -8.91 -7.58
CA ALA A 234 -23.47 -7.97 -7.06
C ALA A 234 -23.78 -6.58 -7.62
N CYS A 235 -23.51 -5.53 -6.85
CA CYS A 235 -23.76 -4.16 -7.27
C CYS A 235 -22.72 -3.24 -6.68
N ASP A 236 -22.13 -2.43 -7.55
CA ASP A 236 -21.06 -1.54 -7.16
C ASP A 236 -21.20 -0.15 -7.78
N ALA A 237 -20.81 0.86 -7.01
CA ALA A 237 -20.77 2.25 -7.44
C ALA A 237 -19.32 2.69 -7.64
N ILE A 238 -19.04 3.30 -8.78
CA ILE A 238 -17.69 3.77 -9.10
C ILE A 238 -17.48 5.16 -8.52
N VAL A 239 -16.33 5.36 -7.86
CA VAL A 239 -15.97 6.62 -7.20
C VAL A 239 -16.11 7.79 -8.19
N PRO A 240 -16.91 8.83 -7.88
CA PRO A 240 -17.23 9.91 -8.82
C PRO A 240 -16.00 10.59 -9.43
N SER A 241 -14.94 10.78 -8.64
CA SER A 241 -13.70 11.40 -9.12
C SER A 241 -13.01 10.60 -10.22
N MET A 242 -13.16 9.27 -10.26
CA MET A 242 -12.68 8.44 -11.37
C MET A 242 -13.57 8.62 -12.60
N VAL A 243 -14.90 8.61 -12.43
CA VAL A 243 -15.87 8.85 -13.52
C VAL A 243 -15.61 10.21 -14.19
N GLU A 244 -15.19 11.22 -13.43
CA GLU A 244 -14.87 12.54 -13.94
C GLU A 244 -13.52 12.64 -14.65
N ARG A 245 -12.47 12.03 -14.07
CA ARG A 245 -11.07 12.17 -14.49
C ARG A 245 -10.68 11.18 -15.59
N ASP A 246 -11.11 9.93 -15.48
CA ASP A 246 -10.87 8.86 -16.46
C ASP A 246 -12.18 8.09 -16.74
N PRO A 247 -13.15 8.71 -17.45
CA PRO A 247 -14.48 8.12 -17.65
C PRO A 247 -14.42 6.77 -18.37
N TYR A 248 -13.51 6.60 -19.32
CA TYR A 248 -13.36 5.32 -20.02
C TYR A 248 -12.90 4.23 -19.07
N TRP A 249 -11.91 4.51 -18.21
CA TRP A 249 -11.49 3.57 -17.19
C TRP A 249 -12.56 3.31 -16.14
N ALA A 250 -13.32 4.33 -15.74
CA ALA A 250 -14.46 4.14 -14.84
C ALA A 250 -15.47 3.14 -15.40
N GLY A 251 -15.78 3.22 -16.70
CA GLY A 251 -16.62 2.24 -17.39
C GLY A 251 -16.00 0.83 -17.39
N TRP A 252 -14.69 0.72 -17.64
CA TRP A 252 -13.98 -0.56 -17.53
C TRP A 252 -14.06 -1.16 -16.12
N CYS A 253 -13.75 -0.35 -15.11
CA CYS A 253 -13.81 -0.74 -13.71
C CYS A 253 -15.22 -1.15 -13.27
N GLY A 254 -16.27 -0.49 -13.77
CA GLY A 254 -17.66 -0.87 -13.50
C GLY A 254 -17.97 -2.32 -13.81
N VAL A 255 -17.46 -2.84 -14.94
CA VAL A 255 -17.54 -4.26 -15.29
C VAL A 255 -16.61 -5.09 -14.40
N LEU A 256 -15.34 -4.68 -14.30
CA LEU A 256 -14.30 -5.46 -13.63
C LEU A 256 -14.62 -5.78 -12.17
N VAL A 257 -15.04 -4.79 -11.37
CA VAL A 257 -15.32 -4.97 -9.93
C VAL A 257 -16.45 -5.96 -9.71
N ASN A 258 -17.57 -5.75 -10.40
CA ASN A 258 -18.76 -6.60 -10.27
C ASN A 258 -18.51 -8.03 -10.75
N LEU A 259 -17.67 -8.24 -11.77
CA LEU A 259 -17.31 -9.59 -12.21
C LEU A 259 -16.41 -10.29 -11.19
N ASN A 260 -15.51 -9.56 -10.51
CA ASN A 260 -14.69 -10.11 -9.44
C ASN A 260 -15.55 -10.49 -8.22
N ASP A 261 -16.57 -9.69 -7.86
CA ASP A 261 -17.53 -10.03 -6.80
C ASP A 261 -18.26 -11.36 -7.09
N LEU A 262 -18.78 -11.51 -8.32
CA LEU A 262 -19.43 -12.75 -8.74
C LEU A 262 -18.45 -13.94 -8.70
N ALA A 263 -17.20 -13.72 -9.14
CA ALA A 263 -16.17 -14.74 -9.10
C ALA A 263 -15.84 -15.17 -7.67
N ALA A 264 -15.75 -14.24 -6.72
CA ALA A 264 -15.51 -14.52 -5.30
C ALA A 264 -16.57 -15.48 -4.74
N MET A 265 -17.84 -15.28 -5.11
CA MET A 265 -18.94 -16.17 -4.74
C MET A 265 -19.01 -17.48 -5.57
N GLY A 266 -18.06 -17.70 -6.48
CA GLY A 266 -18.02 -18.85 -7.38
C GLY A 266 -19.14 -18.87 -8.42
N ALA A 267 -19.77 -17.73 -8.68
CA ALA A 267 -20.85 -17.58 -9.64
C ALA A 267 -20.32 -17.38 -11.06
N ARG A 268 -20.98 -18.01 -12.04
CA ARG A 268 -20.71 -17.73 -13.46
C ARG A 268 -21.47 -16.47 -13.87
N PRO A 269 -20.80 -15.42 -14.40
CA PRO A 269 -21.50 -14.22 -14.87
C PRO A 269 -22.47 -14.55 -16.00
N VAL A 270 -23.65 -13.94 -15.96
CA VAL A 270 -24.71 -14.06 -16.98
C VAL A 270 -24.89 -12.75 -17.73
N GLY A 271 -24.86 -11.61 -17.03
CA GLY A 271 -25.00 -10.30 -17.64
C GLY A 271 -24.99 -9.18 -16.61
N MET A 272 -24.99 -7.94 -17.09
CA MET A 272 -24.87 -6.74 -16.26
C MET A 272 -25.92 -5.69 -16.62
N LEU A 273 -26.29 -4.86 -15.65
CA LEU A 273 -27.07 -3.64 -15.83
C LEU A 273 -26.21 -2.44 -15.45
N ASP A 274 -26.35 -1.31 -16.14
CA ASP A 274 -25.65 -0.08 -15.79
C ASP A 274 -26.61 1.10 -15.52
N ALA A 275 -26.23 1.97 -14.59
CA ALA A 275 -26.85 3.27 -14.39
C ALA A 275 -25.74 4.33 -14.50
N VAL A 276 -25.76 5.09 -15.60
CA VAL A 276 -24.74 6.09 -15.91
C VAL A 276 -25.34 7.49 -15.98
N ALA A 277 -24.65 8.44 -15.38
CA ALA A 277 -25.04 9.84 -15.37
C ALA A 277 -23.84 10.75 -15.64
N GLY A 278 -24.07 11.90 -16.28
CA GLY A 278 -23.01 12.89 -16.46
C GLY A 278 -23.46 14.20 -17.09
N PRO A 279 -22.59 15.22 -17.09
CA PRO A 279 -23.00 16.58 -17.44
C PRO A 279 -23.17 16.77 -18.95
N THR A 280 -22.54 15.91 -19.77
CA THR A 280 -22.62 15.97 -21.23
C THR A 280 -22.70 14.57 -21.83
N ALA A 281 -23.37 14.45 -22.98
CA ALA A 281 -23.41 13.20 -23.75
C ALA A 281 -22.00 12.69 -24.09
N SER A 282 -21.06 13.58 -24.39
CA SER A 282 -19.66 13.22 -24.69
C SER A 282 -18.90 12.60 -23.52
N ARG A 283 -19.20 13.00 -22.27
CA ARG A 283 -18.62 12.38 -21.07
C ARG A 283 -19.22 11.00 -20.83
N VAL A 284 -20.55 10.89 -20.90
CA VAL A 284 -21.27 9.62 -20.75
C VAL A 284 -20.85 8.62 -21.83
N ALA A 285 -20.71 9.05 -23.08
CA ALA A 285 -20.24 8.20 -24.18
C ALA A 285 -18.85 7.59 -23.93
N ARG A 286 -17.95 8.31 -23.24
CA ARG A 286 -16.65 7.74 -22.84
C ARG A 286 -16.79 6.64 -21.79
N VAL A 287 -17.69 6.81 -20.82
CA VAL A 287 -18.02 5.77 -19.83
C VAL A 287 -18.60 4.54 -20.51
N ILE A 288 -19.60 4.72 -21.37
CA ILE A 288 -20.21 3.64 -22.16
C ILE A 288 -19.16 2.95 -23.04
N GLY A 289 -18.21 3.69 -23.61
CA GLY A 289 -17.10 3.12 -24.37
C GLY A 289 -16.24 2.15 -23.54
N GLY A 290 -15.99 2.48 -22.27
CA GLY A 290 -15.28 1.62 -21.32
C GLY A 290 -16.09 0.39 -20.93
N LEU A 291 -17.37 0.57 -20.58
CA LEU A 291 -18.31 -0.50 -20.27
C LEU A 291 -18.37 -1.52 -21.41
N ARG A 292 -18.57 -1.04 -22.65
CA ARG A 292 -18.62 -1.88 -23.84
C ARG A 292 -17.32 -2.65 -24.04
N ALA A 293 -16.17 -1.97 -23.97
CA ALA A 293 -14.88 -2.61 -24.18
C ALA A 293 -14.58 -3.71 -23.15
N ALA A 294 -14.92 -3.47 -21.87
CA ALA A 294 -14.77 -4.48 -20.83
C ALA A 294 -15.77 -5.63 -21.02
N ALA A 295 -17.05 -5.34 -21.27
CA ALA A 295 -18.08 -6.35 -21.53
C ALA A 295 -17.71 -7.28 -22.70
N GLU A 296 -17.23 -6.70 -23.81
CA GLU A 296 -16.71 -7.47 -24.95
C GLU A 296 -15.48 -8.30 -24.55
N ARG A 297 -14.55 -7.73 -23.77
CA ARG A 297 -13.33 -8.42 -23.39
C ARG A 297 -13.57 -9.59 -22.44
N TYR A 298 -14.40 -9.44 -21.43
CA TYR A 298 -14.82 -10.53 -20.55
C TYR A 298 -15.82 -11.47 -21.23
N GLY A 299 -16.46 -11.00 -22.30
CA GLY A 299 -17.51 -11.69 -23.04
C GLY A 299 -18.73 -11.94 -22.15
N VAL A 300 -19.15 -10.92 -21.42
CA VAL A 300 -20.35 -10.88 -20.56
C VAL A 300 -21.21 -9.71 -21.04
N PRO A 301 -22.48 -9.93 -21.44
CA PRO A 301 -23.29 -8.88 -22.04
C PRO A 301 -23.79 -7.84 -21.03
N ILE A 302 -23.94 -6.61 -21.50
CA ILE A 302 -24.76 -5.60 -20.83
C ILE A 302 -26.20 -5.82 -21.28
N LEU A 303 -27.08 -6.16 -20.34
CA LEU A 303 -28.48 -6.52 -20.58
C LEU A 303 -29.39 -5.31 -20.74
N GLY A 304 -29.00 -4.17 -20.17
CA GLY A 304 -29.79 -2.94 -20.17
C GLY A 304 -29.26 -1.95 -19.14
N GLY A 305 -29.93 -0.81 -19.00
CA GLY A 305 -29.47 0.22 -18.08
C GLY A 305 -30.29 1.50 -18.12
N HIS A 306 -29.78 2.53 -17.44
CA HIS A 306 -30.34 3.87 -17.41
C HIS A 306 -29.26 4.92 -17.70
N THR A 307 -29.60 5.92 -18.52
CA THR A 307 -28.69 7.01 -18.87
C THR A 307 -29.32 8.38 -18.57
N GLN A 308 -28.63 9.18 -17.76
CA GLN A 308 -29.06 10.54 -17.39
C GLN A 308 -28.02 11.59 -17.82
N LEU A 309 -28.47 12.66 -18.45
CA LEU A 309 -27.62 13.77 -18.90
C LEU A 309 -27.89 15.05 -18.09
N GLY A 310 -26.93 15.97 -18.07
CA GLY A 310 -27.08 17.29 -17.44
C GLY A 310 -26.94 17.28 -15.91
N VAL A 311 -26.35 16.24 -15.34
CA VAL A 311 -26.17 16.06 -13.89
C VAL A 311 -24.71 15.74 -13.55
N ALA A 312 -24.39 15.64 -12.26
CA ALA A 312 -23.06 15.21 -11.81
C ALA A 312 -22.70 13.81 -12.33
N ALA A 313 -21.41 13.55 -12.53
CA ALA A 313 -20.95 12.27 -13.06
C ALA A 313 -21.14 11.16 -12.02
N ALA A 314 -21.80 10.08 -12.43
CA ALA A 314 -22.00 8.90 -11.60
C ALA A 314 -22.08 7.65 -12.46
N LEU A 315 -21.64 6.52 -11.91
CA LEU A 315 -21.75 5.21 -12.52
C LEU A 315 -22.00 4.18 -11.43
N SER A 316 -23.03 3.36 -11.62
CA SER A 316 -23.22 2.11 -10.88
C SER A 316 -23.48 0.99 -11.88
N VAL A 317 -22.97 -0.20 -11.56
CA VAL A 317 -23.18 -1.41 -12.34
C VAL A 317 -23.68 -2.50 -11.40
N THR A 318 -24.64 -3.29 -11.87
CA THR A 318 -25.13 -4.48 -11.19
C THR A 318 -24.83 -5.68 -12.06
N ALA A 319 -24.13 -6.69 -11.54
CA ALA A 319 -23.92 -7.95 -12.25
C ALA A 319 -24.77 -9.07 -11.69
N LEU A 320 -25.22 -9.94 -12.60
CA LEU A 320 -25.97 -11.14 -12.28
C LEU A 320 -25.14 -12.35 -12.70
N GLY A 321 -24.98 -13.29 -11.77
CA GLY A 321 -24.33 -14.58 -12.01
C GLY A 321 -25.20 -15.74 -11.57
N ARG A 322 -24.76 -16.98 -11.85
CA ARG A 322 -25.43 -18.20 -11.39
C ARG A 322 -24.48 -19.11 -10.61
N SER A 323 -24.93 -19.59 -9.46
CA SER A 323 -24.26 -20.60 -8.64
C SER A 323 -25.27 -21.38 -7.82
N GLU A 324 -25.26 -22.71 -7.92
CA GLU A 324 -26.03 -23.59 -7.05
C GLU A 324 -25.45 -23.68 -5.63
N ARG A 325 -24.17 -23.34 -5.48
CA ARG A 325 -23.43 -23.39 -4.22
C ARG A 325 -22.55 -22.15 -4.12
N PRO A 326 -23.11 -20.98 -3.79
CA PRO A 326 -22.30 -19.77 -3.61
C PRO A 326 -21.23 -19.99 -2.53
N ILE A 327 -20.04 -19.43 -2.74
CA ILE A 327 -18.94 -19.43 -1.76
C ILE A 327 -19.15 -18.19 -0.87
N PRO A 328 -19.25 -18.32 0.45
CA PRO A 328 -19.38 -17.17 1.35
C PRO A 328 -18.02 -16.54 1.64
N ALA A 329 -17.99 -15.26 2.00
CA ALA A 329 -16.80 -14.63 2.59
C ALA A 329 -16.54 -15.10 4.03
N GLY A 330 -17.59 -15.56 4.73
CA GLY A 330 -17.56 -15.93 6.15
C GLY A 330 -17.38 -17.41 6.47
N GLY A 331 -17.00 -18.26 5.52
CA GLY A 331 -16.83 -19.70 5.76
C GLY A 331 -15.48 -20.13 6.36
N GLY A 332 -14.60 -19.18 6.73
CA GLY A 332 -13.28 -19.47 7.27
C GLY A 332 -13.32 -19.91 8.74
N LEU A 333 -12.32 -20.68 9.18
CA LEU A 333 -12.14 -21.07 10.59
C LEU A 333 -10.71 -20.79 11.04
N PRO A 334 -10.47 -20.57 12.35
CA PRO A 334 -9.11 -20.49 12.89
C PRO A 334 -8.27 -21.71 12.49
N GLY A 335 -7.06 -21.47 12.00
CA GLY A 335 -6.17 -22.50 11.47
C GLY A 335 -6.25 -22.70 9.96
N HIS A 336 -7.29 -22.21 9.28
CA HIS A 336 -7.34 -22.22 7.81
C HIS A 336 -6.19 -21.38 7.23
N ALA A 337 -5.54 -21.91 6.20
CA ALA A 337 -4.52 -21.21 5.44
C ALA A 337 -5.17 -20.14 4.56
N VAL A 338 -4.55 -18.96 4.51
CA VAL A 338 -4.95 -17.86 3.63
C VAL A 338 -4.05 -17.87 2.40
N THR A 339 -4.67 -17.94 1.23
CA THR A 339 -4.00 -17.88 -0.07
C THR A 339 -4.40 -16.60 -0.80
N LEU A 340 -3.42 -15.84 -1.27
CA LEU A 340 -3.62 -14.79 -2.26
C LEU A 340 -3.39 -15.36 -3.66
N THR A 341 -4.38 -15.20 -4.52
CA THR A 341 -4.25 -15.44 -5.97
C THR A 341 -4.38 -14.12 -6.71
N ALA A 342 -3.31 -13.65 -7.35
CA ALA A 342 -3.28 -12.34 -8.01
C ALA A 342 -2.67 -12.42 -9.41
N ASP A 343 -3.24 -11.65 -10.37
CA ASP A 343 -2.60 -11.46 -11.67
C ASP A 343 -1.53 -10.36 -11.58
N LEU A 344 -0.26 -10.80 -11.56
CA LEU A 344 0.90 -9.93 -11.44
C LEU A 344 1.38 -9.37 -12.79
N GLY A 345 0.88 -9.88 -13.91
CA GLY A 345 1.38 -9.52 -15.24
C GLY A 345 0.65 -8.31 -15.85
N GLY A 346 0.79 -7.16 -15.20
CA GLY A 346 0.20 -5.88 -15.61
C GLY A 346 1.14 -4.71 -15.31
N ASP A 347 0.59 -3.51 -15.21
CA ASP A 347 1.32 -2.31 -14.85
C ASP A 347 0.47 -1.39 -13.97
N TRP A 348 1.12 -0.42 -13.32
CA TRP A 348 0.41 0.69 -12.70
C TRP A 348 -0.36 1.49 -13.75
N ARG A 349 -1.66 1.67 -13.53
CA ARG A 349 -2.50 2.49 -14.42
C ARG A 349 -1.95 3.93 -14.46
N PRO A 350 -1.74 4.54 -15.65
CA PRO A 350 -1.25 5.91 -15.77
C PRO A 350 -2.12 6.89 -14.98
N GLY A 351 -1.49 7.69 -14.10
CA GLY A 351 -2.18 8.64 -13.22
C GLY A 351 -2.70 8.04 -11.90
N TYR A 352 -2.53 6.72 -11.69
CA TYR A 352 -2.97 5.99 -10.49
C TYR A 352 -1.85 5.09 -9.93
N SER A 353 -0.59 5.43 -10.16
CA SER A 353 0.56 4.69 -9.63
C SER A 353 0.48 4.49 -8.12
N GLY A 354 0.74 3.26 -7.68
CA GLY A 354 0.61 2.82 -6.30
C GLY A 354 -0.83 2.61 -5.82
N ARG A 355 -1.84 2.90 -6.66
CA ARG A 355 -3.27 2.80 -6.28
C ARG A 355 -4.07 1.85 -7.15
N GLN A 356 -3.74 1.72 -8.44
CA GLN A 356 -4.43 0.84 -9.37
C GLN A 356 -3.45 0.01 -10.19
N TRP A 357 -3.46 -1.30 -9.98
CA TRP A 357 -2.70 -2.24 -10.81
C TRP A 357 -3.58 -2.77 -11.93
N ASP A 358 -3.32 -2.38 -13.17
CA ASP A 358 -4.08 -2.83 -14.33
C ASP A 358 -3.42 -4.09 -14.93
N SER A 359 -3.93 -5.25 -14.52
CA SER A 359 -3.58 -6.54 -15.09
C SER A 359 -4.58 -7.05 -16.12
N THR A 360 -5.63 -6.28 -16.46
CA THR A 360 -6.80 -6.82 -17.18
C THR A 360 -7.02 -6.21 -18.56
N SER A 361 -6.69 -4.94 -18.77
CA SER A 361 -7.01 -4.22 -20.02
C SER A 361 -6.38 -4.83 -21.28
N ASN A 362 -5.20 -5.45 -21.11
CA ASN A 362 -4.45 -6.08 -22.20
C ASN A 362 -4.61 -7.61 -22.27
N ARG A 363 -5.36 -8.22 -21.35
CA ARG A 363 -5.56 -9.68 -21.33
C ARG A 363 -6.50 -10.16 -22.41
N ARG A 364 -6.34 -11.41 -22.85
CA ARG A 364 -7.26 -12.06 -23.79
C ARG A 364 -8.52 -12.52 -23.05
N THR A 365 -9.64 -12.61 -23.78
CA THR A 365 -10.93 -13.07 -23.21
C THR A 365 -10.83 -14.42 -22.52
N ALA A 366 -10.10 -15.38 -23.11
CA ALA A 366 -9.93 -16.71 -22.52
C ALA A 366 -9.19 -16.66 -21.17
N GLU A 367 -8.21 -15.75 -21.03
CA GLU A 367 -7.45 -15.57 -19.79
C GLU A 367 -8.32 -14.95 -18.70
N LEU A 368 -9.06 -13.88 -19.01
CA LEU A 368 -9.98 -13.26 -18.05
C LEU A 368 -11.07 -14.22 -17.58
N ARG A 369 -11.65 -15.01 -18.50
CA ARG A 369 -12.63 -16.04 -18.13
C ARG A 369 -12.02 -17.14 -17.27
N ALA A 370 -10.77 -17.52 -17.53
CA ALA A 370 -10.06 -18.50 -16.71
C ALA A 370 -9.83 -17.97 -15.28
N LEU A 371 -9.50 -16.69 -15.14
CA LEU A 371 -9.37 -16.00 -13.84
C LEU A 371 -10.72 -16.03 -13.08
N LEU A 372 -11.81 -15.57 -13.69
CA LEU A 372 -13.14 -15.57 -13.06
C LEU A 372 -13.62 -16.97 -12.63
N ASP A 373 -13.18 -18.03 -13.31
CA ASP A 373 -13.55 -19.42 -12.97
C ASP A 373 -12.69 -20.02 -11.83
N LEU A 374 -11.61 -19.36 -11.39
CA LEU A 374 -10.68 -19.91 -10.39
C LEU A 374 -11.35 -20.23 -9.04
N PRO A 375 -12.10 -19.31 -8.38
CA PRO A 375 -12.69 -19.62 -7.08
C PRO A 375 -13.73 -20.74 -7.19
N ARG A 376 -14.50 -20.76 -8.28
CA ARG A 376 -15.46 -21.83 -8.58
C ARG A 376 -14.80 -23.20 -8.76
N ARG A 377 -13.59 -23.27 -9.34
CA ARG A 377 -12.82 -24.51 -9.47
C ARG A 377 -12.16 -24.92 -8.15
N HIS A 378 -11.69 -23.95 -7.36
CA HIS A 378 -11.02 -24.18 -6.09
C HIS A 378 -11.99 -24.62 -4.97
N ARG A 379 -13.19 -24.01 -4.93
CA ARG A 379 -14.21 -24.21 -3.89
C ARG A 379 -13.67 -24.07 -2.46
N PRO A 380 -13.02 -22.94 -2.14
CA PRO A 380 -12.55 -22.69 -0.79
C PRO A 380 -13.71 -22.61 0.20
N CYS A 381 -13.41 -22.75 1.49
CA CYS A 381 -14.38 -22.51 2.55
C CYS A 381 -14.82 -21.04 2.58
N ALA A 382 -13.89 -20.10 2.37
CA ALA A 382 -14.20 -18.69 2.18
C ALA A 382 -13.42 -18.06 1.02
N ALA A 383 -14.03 -17.06 0.38
CA ALA A 383 -13.39 -16.27 -0.66
C ALA A 383 -13.84 -14.81 -0.63
N LYS A 384 -12.94 -13.90 -1.00
CA LYS A 384 -13.23 -12.48 -1.21
C LYS A 384 -12.26 -11.90 -2.23
N ASP A 385 -12.75 -11.11 -3.17
CA ASP A 385 -11.91 -10.38 -4.10
C ASP A 385 -11.24 -9.19 -3.41
N VAL A 386 -10.04 -8.82 -3.88
CA VAL A 386 -9.31 -7.71 -3.28
C VAL A 386 -9.87 -6.39 -3.80
N SER A 387 -10.59 -5.68 -2.93
CA SER A 387 -11.25 -4.41 -3.24
C SER A 387 -10.33 -3.19 -3.03
N MET A 388 -10.90 -1.99 -3.11
CA MET A 388 -10.21 -0.70 -2.92
C MET A 388 -9.56 -0.50 -1.54
N VAL A 389 -9.87 -1.33 -0.53
CA VAL A 389 -9.15 -1.31 0.76
C VAL A 389 -7.83 -2.09 0.72
N GLY A 390 -7.48 -2.67 -0.43
CA GLY A 390 -6.26 -3.43 -0.65
C GLY A 390 -6.28 -4.81 -0.01
N ILE A 391 -5.16 -5.51 -0.15
CA ILE A 391 -5.01 -6.90 0.29
C ILE A 391 -5.24 -7.03 1.80
N VAL A 392 -4.63 -6.16 2.59
CA VAL A 392 -4.74 -6.25 4.06
C VAL A 392 -6.14 -5.88 4.55
N GLY A 393 -6.75 -4.83 3.98
CA GLY A 393 -8.13 -4.45 4.30
C GLY A 393 -9.11 -5.56 3.96
N THR A 394 -8.97 -6.16 2.77
CA THR A 394 -9.82 -7.27 2.32
C THR A 394 -9.62 -8.51 3.18
N LEU A 395 -8.39 -8.84 3.57
CA LEU A 395 -8.12 -9.91 4.53
C LEU A 395 -8.84 -9.67 5.86
N GLY A 396 -8.84 -8.43 6.35
CA GLY A 396 -9.59 -8.05 7.53
C GLY A 396 -11.10 -8.23 7.36
N MET A 397 -11.66 -7.93 6.18
CA MET A 397 -13.08 -8.17 5.88
C MET A 397 -13.42 -9.67 5.83
N LEU A 398 -12.58 -10.49 5.18
CA LEU A 398 -12.77 -11.95 5.12
C LEU A 398 -12.68 -12.56 6.52
N ALA A 399 -11.69 -12.13 7.32
CA ALA A 399 -11.53 -12.58 8.70
C ALA A 399 -12.71 -12.15 9.57
N GLU A 400 -13.18 -10.90 9.44
CA GLU A 400 -14.37 -10.40 10.14
C GLU A 400 -15.63 -11.21 9.81
N ALA A 401 -15.92 -11.44 8.53
CA ALA A 401 -17.06 -12.25 8.09
C ALA A 401 -16.97 -13.69 8.64
N SER A 402 -15.75 -14.20 8.78
CA SER A 402 -15.45 -15.52 9.37
C SER A 402 -15.32 -15.51 10.91
N GLY A 403 -15.52 -14.37 11.58
CA GLY A 403 -15.40 -14.26 13.05
C GLY A 403 -14.00 -14.55 13.58
N CYS A 404 -12.98 -14.28 12.77
CA CYS A 404 -11.58 -14.58 13.01
C CYS A 404 -10.73 -13.30 13.06
N ALA A 405 -9.52 -13.45 13.58
CA ALA A 405 -8.38 -12.60 13.24
C ALA A 405 -7.65 -13.21 12.04
N ALA A 406 -6.70 -12.47 11.48
CA ALA A 406 -5.77 -13.01 10.49
C ALA A 406 -4.32 -12.59 10.74
N GLU A 407 -3.42 -13.46 10.32
CA GLU A 407 -1.99 -13.16 10.22
C GLU A 407 -1.56 -13.27 8.75
N LEU A 408 -0.81 -12.27 8.28
CA LEU A 408 -0.24 -12.22 6.93
C LEU A 408 1.29 -12.29 7.02
N ASP A 409 1.89 -13.29 6.38
CA ASP A 409 3.34 -13.38 6.16
C ASP A 409 3.73 -12.47 5.00
N VAL A 410 4.35 -11.33 5.32
CA VAL A 410 4.65 -10.28 4.34
C VAL A 410 5.62 -10.78 3.26
N ALA A 411 6.57 -11.63 3.63
CA ALA A 411 7.57 -12.14 2.70
C ALA A 411 7.00 -13.20 1.73
N ALA A 412 5.87 -13.81 2.10
CA ALA A 412 5.18 -14.79 1.25
C ALA A 412 4.14 -14.16 0.33
N VAL A 413 3.86 -12.85 0.42
CA VAL A 413 2.86 -12.22 -0.45
C VAL A 413 3.41 -12.11 -1.88
N PRO A 414 2.76 -12.72 -2.89
CA PRO A 414 3.17 -12.60 -4.27
C PRO A 414 2.94 -11.15 -4.73
N ARG A 415 3.95 -10.55 -5.37
CA ARG A 415 3.98 -9.11 -5.65
C ARG A 415 4.54 -8.86 -7.07
N PRO A 416 3.99 -7.88 -7.82
CA PRO A 416 4.57 -7.49 -9.09
C PRO A 416 5.99 -6.93 -8.92
N ALA A 417 6.87 -7.22 -9.88
CA ALA A 417 8.21 -6.66 -9.88
C ALA A 417 8.17 -5.12 -9.85
N GLY A 418 8.94 -4.50 -8.96
CA GLY A 418 9.03 -3.04 -8.85
C GLY A 418 7.88 -2.35 -8.09
N ALA A 419 6.80 -3.03 -7.72
CA ALA A 419 5.78 -2.47 -6.84
C ALA A 419 6.29 -2.40 -5.39
N THR A 420 6.20 -1.27 -4.68
CA THR A 420 6.55 -1.27 -3.24
C THR A 420 5.56 -2.13 -2.46
N VAL A 421 5.97 -2.69 -1.31
CA VAL A 421 5.08 -3.53 -0.49
C VAL A 421 3.90 -2.71 0.01
N GLY A 422 4.15 -1.50 0.51
CA GLY A 422 3.10 -0.62 1.00
C GLY A 422 2.07 -0.27 -0.08
N ASP A 423 2.50 -0.06 -1.33
CA ASP A 423 1.57 0.21 -2.42
C ASP A 423 0.80 -1.04 -2.82
N TRP A 424 1.46 -2.18 -2.98
CA TRP A 424 0.80 -3.43 -3.36
C TRP A 424 -0.24 -3.89 -2.33
N LEU A 425 0.07 -3.77 -1.03
CA LEU A 425 -0.87 -4.16 0.02
C LEU A 425 -2.06 -3.20 0.19
N THR A 426 -2.04 -2.02 -0.47
CA THR A 426 -3.11 -1.01 -0.38
C THR A 426 -3.76 -0.63 -1.70
N CYS A 427 -3.22 -1.07 -2.83
CA CYS A 427 -3.80 -0.78 -4.14
C CYS A 427 -5.03 -1.64 -4.43
N PHE A 428 -5.79 -1.23 -5.44
CA PHE A 428 -6.80 -2.06 -6.08
C PHE A 428 -6.17 -2.82 -7.26
N PRO A 429 -6.03 -4.16 -7.17
CA PRO A 429 -5.53 -4.97 -8.27
C PRO A 429 -6.63 -5.31 -9.27
N GLY A 430 -6.30 -5.36 -10.56
CA GLY A 430 -7.26 -5.72 -11.61
C GLY A 430 -7.86 -7.11 -11.43
N TYR A 431 -7.07 -8.06 -10.92
CA TYR A 431 -7.55 -9.33 -10.42
C TYR A 431 -6.71 -9.80 -9.25
N ALA A 432 -7.32 -9.89 -8.07
CA ALA A 432 -6.80 -10.68 -6.96
C ALA A 432 -7.92 -11.22 -6.08
N MET A 433 -7.69 -12.38 -5.49
CA MET A 433 -8.63 -13.12 -4.67
C MET A 433 -7.94 -13.64 -3.41
N LEU A 434 -8.51 -13.36 -2.25
CA LEU A 434 -8.15 -14.00 -0.99
C LEU A 434 -9.08 -15.17 -0.75
N THR A 435 -8.51 -16.32 -0.39
CA THR A 435 -9.27 -17.52 -0.06
C THR A 435 -8.76 -18.12 1.25
N ALA A 436 -9.66 -18.69 2.04
CA ALA A 436 -9.33 -19.42 3.25
C ALA A 436 -9.88 -20.85 3.19
N ASP A 437 -9.02 -21.83 3.46
CA ASP A 437 -9.35 -23.26 3.43
C ASP A 437 -8.39 -24.08 4.31
N VAL A 438 -8.63 -25.38 4.43
CA VAL A 438 -7.72 -26.33 5.06
C VAL A 438 -6.37 -26.38 4.33
N ASP A 439 -5.30 -26.57 5.08
CA ASP A 439 -3.93 -26.41 4.59
C ASP A 439 -3.48 -27.50 3.60
N ASP A 440 -4.18 -28.62 3.46
CA ASP A 440 -3.82 -29.68 2.50
C ASP A 440 -4.48 -29.51 1.13
N ARG A 441 -5.40 -28.55 0.96
CA ARG A 441 -6.09 -28.37 -0.33
C ARG A 441 -5.15 -27.80 -1.41
N PRO A 442 -5.04 -28.47 -2.58
CA PRO A 442 -4.30 -27.94 -3.72
C PRO A 442 -5.02 -26.75 -4.35
N VAL A 443 -4.27 -25.69 -4.65
CA VAL A 443 -4.78 -24.54 -5.41
C VAL A 443 -4.75 -24.89 -6.90
N PRO A 444 -5.86 -24.74 -7.64
CA PRO A 444 -5.89 -24.97 -9.08
C PRO A 444 -4.85 -24.12 -9.82
N ALA A 445 -4.32 -24.61 -10.93
CA ALA A 445 -3.35 -23.89 -11.75
C ALA A 445 -3.88 -22.47 -12.11
N PRO A 446 -3.26 -21.40 -11.58
CA PRO A 446 -3.88 -20.08 -11.58
C PRO A 446 -3.65 -19.26 -12.86
N SER A 447 -2.97 -19.82 -13.87
CA SER A 447 -2.51 -19.07 -15.05
C SER A 447 -3.65 -18.23 -15.70
N PRO A 448 -3.42 -16.92 -15.96
CA PRO A 448 -2.14 -16.19 -15.84
C PRO A 448 -1.78 -15.67 -14.44
N ALA A 449 -2.65 -15.84 -13.43
CA ALA A 449 -2.38 -15.41 -12.07
C ALA A 449 -1.32 -16.28 -11.36
N THR A 450 -0.85 -15.78 -10.23
CA THR A 450 0.03 -16.47 -9.28
C THR A 450 -0.72 -16.68 -7.98
N SER A 451 -0.67 -17.90 -7.45
CA SER A 451 -1.26 -18.24 -6.14
C SER A 451 -0.15 -18.56 -5.16
N GLN A 452 -0.26 -18.00 -3.97
CA GLN A 452 0.70 -18.26 -2.91
C GLN A 452 -0.01 -18.21 -1.56
N ARG A 453 0.28 -19.21 -0.72
CA ARG A 453 -0.13 -19.20 0.68
C ARG A 453 0.71 -18.16 1.41
N CYS A 454 0.03 -17.21 2.03
CA CYS A 454 0.67 -16.04 2.62
C CYS A 454 0.08 -15.66 3.97
N GLY A 455 -0.76 -16.49 4.58
CA GLY A 455 -1.33 -16.19 5.88
C GLY A 455 -2.15 -17.31 6.48
N ARG A 456 -2.84 -17.00 7.56
CA ARG A 456 -3.76 -17.91 8.25
C ARG A 456 -4.82 -17.13 9.02
N LEU A 457 -5.97 -17.76 9.20
CA LEU A 457 -6.99 -17.29 10.14
C LEU A 457 -6.66 -17.72 11.57
N LEU A 458 -6.99 -16.87 12.53
CA LEU A 458 -6.68 -17.02 13.95
C LEU A 458 -7.93 -16.75 14.80
N ASN A 459 -7.88 -17.15 16.06
CA ASN A 459 -8.88 -16.70 17.05
C ASN A 459 -8.70 -15.20 17.32
N GLY A 460 -9.81 -14.46 17.41
CA GLY A 460 -9.83 -13.04 17.79
C GLY A 460 -10.33 -12.13 16.67
N THR A 461 -9.81 -10.91 16.61
CA THR A 461 -10.15 -9.90 15.59
C THR A 461 -8.92 -9.14 15.11
N GLY A 462 -9.01 -8.55 13.92
CA GLY A 462 -7.96 -7.71 13.35
C GLY A 462 -6.97 -8.48 12.48
N VAL A 463 -5.95 -7.77 11.99
CA VAL A 463 -4.93 -8.31 11.09
C VAL A 463 -3.54 -7.95 11.60
N THR A 464 -2.66 -8.96 11.67
CA THR A 464 -1.27 -8.82 12.07
C THR A 464 -0.34 -9.19 10.92
N LEU A 465 0.73 -8.42 10.73
CA LEU A 465 1.81 -8.77 9.80
C LEU A 465 2.88 -9.57 10.53
N ARG A 466 3.27 -10.70 9.97
CA ARG A 466 4.40 -11.52 10.41
C ARG A 466 5.61 -11.24 9.53
N TRP A 467 6.73 -10.96 10.19
CA TRP A 467 8.01 -10.66 9.56
C TRP A 467 8.97 -11.87 9.66
N PRO A 468 9.97 -11.98 8.77
CA PRO A 468 10.93 -13.10 8.79
C PRO A 468 11.72 -13.27 10.09
N ASP A 469 11.92 -12.19 10.84
CA ASP A 469 12.58 -12.20 12.15
C ASP A 469 11.65 -12.59 13.31
N GLY A 470 10.43 -13.06 13.02
CA GLY A 470 9.44 -13.47 14.00
C GLY A 470 8.69 -12.33 14.67
N VAL A 471 9.03 -11.07 14.36
CA VAL A 471 8.29 -9.92 14.86
C VAL A 471 6.88 -9.92 14.27
N LEU A 472 5.92 -9.55 15.10
CA LEU A 472 4.53 -9.32 14.73
C LEU A 472 4.21 -7.83 14.85
N THR A 473 3.60 -7.24 13.83
CA THR A 473 3.13 -5.85 13.88
C THR A 473 1.63 -5.78 13.58
N PRO A 474 0.83 -5.11 14.41
CA PRO A 474 -0.59 -4.92 14.11
C PRO A 474 -0.75 -4.06 12.84
N ALA A 475 -1.54 -4.53 11.88
CA ALA A 475 -1.95 -3.75 10.71
C ALA A 475 -3.36 -3.18 10.86
N LEU A 476 -4.27 -3.97 11.42
CA LEU A 476 -5.66 -3.60 11.71
C LEU A 476 -6.00 -4.07 13.13
N SER A 477 -6.45 -3.17 13.99
CA SER A 477 -6.71 -3.47 15.40
C SER A 477 -8.07 -4.12 15.67
N GLY A 478 -8.96 -4.18 14.68
CA GLY A 478 -10.31 -4.71 14.83
C GLY A 478 -11.02 -4.91 13.50
N HIS A 479 -12.34 -4.78 13.51
CA HIS A 479 -13.20 -4.93 12.34
C HIS A 479 -12.97 -3.84 11.28
N VAL A 480 -13.13 -4.22 10.01
CA VAL A 480 -12.94 -3.33 8.87
C VAL A 480 -14.27 -2.68 8.47
N THR A 481 -15.35 -3.45 8.45
CA THR A 481 -16.68 -2.95 8.08
C THR A 481 -17.57 -2.73 9.32
N GLY A 482 -17.37 -3.55 10.35
CA GLY A 482 -18.22 -3.61 11.55
C GLY A 482 -19.57 -4.30 11.32
N LEU A 483 -19.76 -4.99 10.18
CA LEU A 483 -20.98 -5.72 9.86
C LEU A 483 -21.08 -7.05 10.64
N GLY A 484 -19.95 -7.54 11.16
CA GLY A 484 -19.89 -8.76 11.96
C GLY A 484 -19.78 -10.04 11.14
N HIS A 485 -19.98 -11.17 11.83
CA HIS A 485 -19.89 -12.52 11.26
C HIS A 485 -21.15 -12.88 10.45
N ALA A 486 -20.95 -13.68 9.39
CA ALA A 486 -21.96 -14.16 8.45
C ALA A 486 -23.04 -15.08 9.01
#